data_AF-A0A7Y2IZS8-F1
#
_entry.id   AF-A0A7Y2IZS8-F1
#
_cell.length_a   1.000
_cell.length_b   1.000
_cell.length_c   1.000
_cell.angle_alpha   90.00
_cell.angle_beta   90.00
_cell.angle_gamma   90.00
#
_symmetry.space_group_name_H-M   'P 1'
#
loop_
_entity.id
_entity.type
_entity.pdbx_description
1 polymer ?
#
loop_
_entity_poly.entity_id
_entity_poly.type
_entity_poly.pdbx_seq_one_letter_code
_entity_poly.pdbx_strand_id
1 'polypeptide(L)'
;MTRAPIAVSCGDPSGLGPETAVKAWRDLRASTPFFWIGDPAHLPEGTPTAIIDHPTEAMTASARHLPVLPLRFGAPARPGQPDPAN
;
A
#
# COMPACT_ATOMS: atom_id res chain seq x y z
N MET A 1 -4.26 -25.47 3.36
CA MET A 1 -3.22 -24.49 3.75
C MET A 1 -3.78 -23.10 3.55
N THR A 2 -3.79 -22.24 4.57
CA THR A 2 -4.10 -20.82 4.42
C THR A 2 -2.90 -20.11 3.79
N ARG A 3 -3.10 -19.46 2.65
CA ARG A 3 -2.03 -18.74 1.95
C ARG A 3 -1.75 -17.43 2.69
N ALA A 4 -0.48 -17.14 2.97
CA ALA A 4 -0.09 -15.84 3.50
C ALA A 4 -0.38 -14.72 2.47
N PRO A 5 -0.70 -13.50 2.92
CA PRO A 5 -0.93 -12.38 2.02
C PRO A 5 0.38 -11.95 1.35
N ILE A 6 0.26 -11.36 0.16
CA ILE A 6 1.41 -10.81 -0.56
C ILE A 6 1.80 -9.46 0.07
N ALA A 7 3.10 -9.22 0.20
CA ALA A 7 3.65 -7.92 0.55
C ALA A 7 3.98 -7.14 -0.73
N VAL A 8 3.50 -5.89 -0.83
CA VAL A 8 3.83 -4.98 -1.92
C VAL A 8 4.54 -3.76 -1.35
N SER A 9 5.81 -3.54 -1.70
CA SER A 9 6.55 -2.34 -1.29
C SER A 9 6.12 -1.10 -2.08
N CYS A 10 6.26 0.09 -1.49
CA CYS A 10 6.00 1.36 -2.19
C CYS A 10 6.95 1.62 -3.37
N GLY A 11 8.20 1.16 -3.29
CA GLY A 11 9.23 1.47 -4.27
C GLY A 11 9.72 2.92 -4.10
N ASP A 12 9.97 3.61 -5.20
CA ASP A 12 10.28 5.04 -5.19
C ASP A 12 8.98 5.85 -5.03
N PRO A 13 8.82 6.65 -3.96
CA PRO A 13 7.60 7.40 -3.71
C PRO A 13 7.43 8.61 -4.66
N SER A 14 8.42 8.94 -5.49
CA SER A 14 8.22 9.90 -6.59
C SER A 14 7.59 9.27 -7.84
N GLY A 15 7.45 7.94 -7.86
CA GLY A 15 6.88 7.17 -8.96
C GLY A 15 5.35 6.99 -8.90
N LEU A 16 4.86 5.95 -9.60
CA LEU A 16 3.43 5.60 -9.71
C LEU A 16 3.02 4.40 -8.83
N GLY A 17 3.88 4.02 -7.87
CA GLY A 17 3.68 2.87 -7.00
C GLY A 17 2.36 2.91 -6.22
N PRO A 18 2.02 4.02 -5.53
CA PRO A 18 0.77 4.17 -4.78
C PRO A 18 -0.48 3.99 -5.65
N GLU A 19 -0.56 4.65 -6.81
CA GLU A 19 -1.70 4.57 -7.73
C GLU A 19 -1.85 3.16 -8.29
N THR A 20 -0.72 2.52 -8.63
CA THR A 20 -0.69 1.15 -9.13
C THR A 20 -1.16 0.16 -8.07
N ALA A 21 -0.72 0.33 -6.81
CA ALA A 21 -1.15 -0.51 -5.69
C ALA A 21 -2.66 -0.38 -5.44
N VAL A 22 -3.21 0.84 -5.46
CA VAL A 22 -4.66 1.05 -5.30
C VAL A 22 -5.45 0.40 -6.42
N LYS A 23 -5.02 0.56 -7.68
CA LYS A 23 -5.69 -0.06 -8.83
C LYS A 23 -5.63 -1.59 -8.76
N ALA A 24 -4.45 -2.14 -8.48
CA ALA A 24 -4.27 -3.58 -8.31
C ALA A 24 -5.14 -4.12 -7.17
N TRP A 25 -5.25 -3.41 -6.05
CA TRP A 25 -6.12 -3.80 -4.94
C TRP A 25 -7.59 -3.83 -5.36
N ARG A 26 -8.06 -2.78 -6.05
CA ARG A 26 -9.44 -2.76 -6.58
C ARG A 26 -9.71 -3.95 -7.49
N ASP A 27 -8.78 -4.32 -8.35
CA ASP A 27 -8.98 -5.39 -9.33
C ASP A 27 -8.79 -6.80 -8.72
N LEU A 28 -7.91 -6.95 -7.72
CA LEU A 28 -7.45 -8.25 -7.23
C LEU A 28 -7.92 -8.64 -5.83
N ARG A 29 -8.49 -7.73 -5.03
CA ARG A 29 -8.81 -7.98 -3.59
C ARG A 29 -9.65 -9.23 -3.31
N ALA A 30 -10.44 -9.69 -4.28
CA ALA A 30 -11.28 -10.89 -4.14
C ALA A 30 -10.50 -12.20 -4.30
N SER A 31 -9.42 -12.22 -5.08
CA SER A 31 -8.66 -13.43 -5.41
C SER A 31 -7.25 -13.44 -4.84
N THR A 32 -6.66 -12.26 -4.65
CA THR A 32 -5.27 -12.08 -4.22
C THR A 32 -5.19 -10.97 -3.16
N PRO A 33 -5.53 -11.27 -1.90
CA PRO A 33 -5.32 -10.35 -0.79
C PRO A 33 -3.84 -10.01 -0.64
N PHE A 34 -3.53 -8.73 -0.55
CA PHE A 34 -2.19 -8.22 -0.29
C PHE A 34 -2.27 -7.01 0.65
N PHE A 35 -1.11 -6.67 1.22
CA PHE A 35 -0.91 -5.41 1.93
C PHE A 35 0.21 -4.61 1.26
N TRP A 36 0.13 -3.30 1.41
CA TRP A 36 1.11 -2.37 0.89
C TRP A 36 1.97 -1.79 2.01
N ILE A 37 3.26 -1.61 1.76
CA ILE A 37 4.24 -1.07 2.72
C ILE A 37 4.71 0.29 2.21
N GLY A 38 4.35 1.35 2.92
CA GLY A 38 4.69 2.73 2.58
C GLY A 38 3.92 3.73 3.42
N ASP A 39 4.02 5.02 3.11
CA ASP A 39 3.33 6.05 3.89
C ASP A 39 1.85 6.14 3.48
N PRO A 40 0.88 5.86 4.38
CA PRO A 40 -0.53 6.00 4.09
C PRO A 40 -0.93 7.39 3.58
N ALA A 41 -0.21 8.45 3.99
CA ALA A 41 -0.49 9.82 3.57
C ALA A 41 -0.15 10.07 2.09
N HIS A 42 0.59 9.16 1.46
CA HIS A 42 0.99 9.25 0.07
C HIS A 42 0.08 8.43 -0.87
N LEU A 43 -0.94 7.76 -0.33
CA LEU A 43 -1.95 7.11 -1.16
C LEU A 43 -2.89 8.15 -1.78
N PRO A 44 -3.44 7.88 -2.98
CA PRO A 44 -4.43 8.73 -3.62
C PRO A 44 -5.58 9.08 -2.67
N GLU A 45 -6.03 10.34 -2.72
CA GLU A 45 -7.14 10.82 -1.91
C GLU A 45 -8.40 9.97 -2.10
N GLY A 46 -9.11 9.69 -1.00
CA GLY A 46 -10.32 8.85 -1.01
C GLY A 46 -10.05 7.35 -1.13
N THR A 47 -8.78 6.90 -1.13
CA THR A 47 -8.48 5.48 -1.01
C THR A 47 -8.99 4.95 0.34
N PRO A 48 -9.88 3.95 0.38
CA PRO A 48 -10.28 3.33 1.63
C PRO A 48 -9.09 2.52 2.16
N THR A 49 -8.44 3.01 3.20
CA THR A 49 -7.25 2.40 3.80
C THR A 49 -7.58 1.78 5.15
N ALA A 50 -6.90 0.67 5.47
CA ALA A 50 -6.87 0.10 6.80
C ALA A 50 -5.41 0.01 7.23
N ILE A 51 -5.03 0.75 8.26
CA ILE A 51 -3.71 0.62 8.85
C ILE A 51 -3.66 -0.70 9.61
N ILE A 52 -2.66 -1.53 9.32
CA ILE A 52 -2.45 -2.82 9.97
C ILE A 52 -1.12 -2.82 10.73
N ASP A 53 -1.06 -3.56 11.83
CA ASP A 53 0.16 -3.73 12.62
C ASP A 53 0.87 -5.06 12.28
N HIS A 54 0.12 -6.03 11.74
CA HIS A 54 0.64 -7.34 11.38
C HIS A 54 0.14 -7.82 9.99
N PRO A 55 0.99 -8.46 9.16
CA PRO A 55 0.60 -8.92 7.82
C PRO A 55 -0.66 -9.76 7.76
N THR A 56 -0.94 -10.57 8.78
CA THR A 56 -2.11 -11.47 8.80
C THR A 56 -3.45 -10.74 8.75
N GLU A 57 -3.51 -9.48 9.20
CA GLU A 57 -4.72 -8.65 9.17
C GLU A 57 -5.16 -8.32 7.73
N ALA A 58 -4.22 -8.36 6.78
CA ALA A 58 -4.49 -8.09 5.37
C ALA A 58 -5.54 -9.03 4.77
N MET A 59 -5.60 -10.28 5.24
CA MET A 59 -6.55 -11.28 4.74
C MET A 59 -8.00 -10.84 4.91
N THR A 60 -8.32 -10.11 5.98
CA THR A 60 -9.67 -9.60 6.25
C THR A 60 -9.84 -8.17 5.75
N ALA A 61 -8.86 -7.30 5.99
CA ALA A 61 -8.94 -5.89 5.62
C ALA A 61 -9.09 -5.69 4.11
N SER A 62 -8.36 -6.48 3.31
CA SER A 62 -8.27 -6.33 1.84
C SER A 62 -9.63 -6.38 1.15
N ALA A 63 -10.63 -7.06 1.73
CA ALA A 63 -11.96 -7.15 1.16
C ALA A 63 -12.65 -5.79 0.97
N ARG A 64 -12.35 -4.81 1.83
CA ARG A 64 -13.04 -3.50 1.87
C ARG A 64 -12.10 -2.29 1.86
N HIS A 65 -10.87 -2.47 2.32
CA HIS A 65 -9.86 -1.42 2.40
C HIS A 65 -8.52 -1.94 1.88
N LEU A 66 -7.69 -1.07 1.31
CA LEU A 66 -6.28 -1.38 1.06
C LEU A 66 -5.57 -1.51 2.43
N PRO A 67 -5.05 -2.70 2.80
CA PRO A 67 -4.29 -2.85 4.04
C PRO A 67 -2.93 -2.20 3.87
N VAL A 68 -2.54 -1.35 4.81
CA VAL A 68 -1.28 -0.61 4.79
C VAL A 68 -0.49 -0.93 6.05
N LEU A 69 0.69 -1.52 5.87
CA LEU A 69 1.70 -1.60 6.93
C LEU A 69 2.52 -0.31 6.84
N PRO A 70 2.37 0.64 7.79
CA PRO A 70 2.85 2.00 7.60
C PRO A 70 4.38 2.09 7.67
N LEU A 71 4.95 2.79 6.69
CA LEU A 71 6.35 3.20 6.67
C LEU A 71 6.42 4.67 6.27
N ARG A 72 6.72 5.56 7.23
CA ARG A 72 6.80 7.00 6.97
C ARG A 72 8.00 7.33 6.09
N PHE A 73 7.79 8.24 5.15
CA PHE A 73 8.86 8.76 4.29
C PHE A 73 9.69 9.82 5.05
N GLY A 74 10.97 9.93 4.71
CA GLY A 74 11.88 10.89 5.37
C GLY A 74 11.72 12.33 4.89
N ALA A 75 11.12 12.54 3.72
CA ALA A 75 10.84 13.83 3.10
C ALA A 75 9.54 13.82 2.27
N PRO A 76 8.97 14.99 1.92
CA PRO A 76 7.80 15.06 1.06
C PRO A 76 8.03 14.39 -0.30
N ALA A 77 7.26 13.36 -0.62
CA ALA A 77 7.33 12.65 -1.89
C ALA A 77 6.58 13.42 -2.99
N ARG A 78 7.32 14.10 -3.87
CA ARG A 78 6.78 14.87 -5.01
C ARG A 78 6.82 14.02 -6.28
N PRO A 79 5.71 13.95 -7.06
CA PRO A 79 5.69 13.18 -8.31
C PRO A 79 6.80 13.61 -9.28
N GLY A 80 7.56 12.63 -9.78
CA GLY A 80 8.66 12.82 -10.73
C GLY A 80 9.90 13.51 -10.16
N GLN A 81 9.98 13.70 -8.83
CA GLN A 81 11.10 14.35 -8.15
C GLN A 81 11.62 13.44 -7.02
N PRO A 82 12.55 12.51 -7.33
CA PRO A 82 13.18 11.67 -6.31
C PRO A 82 13.92 12.50 -5.26
N ASP A 83 13.83 12.10 -4.00
CA ASP A 83 14.53 12.73 -2.88
C ASP A 83 15.38 11.65 -2.16
N PRO A 84 16.71 11.83 -2.03
CA PRO A 84 17.57 10.88 -1.32
C PRO A 84 17.24 10.67 0.16
N ALA A 85 16.43 11.53 0.77
CA ALA A 85 15.92 11.34 2.12
C ALA A 85 14.76 10.31 2.20
N ASN A 86 14.28 9.79 1.06
CA ASN A 86 13.20 8.81 0.95
C ASN A 86 13.66 7.41 0.55
#